data_AF-A0A7C2TP64-F1
#
_entry.id   AF-A0A7C2TP64-F1
#
_cell.length_a   1.000
_cell.length_b   1.000
_cell.length_c   1.000
_cell.angle_alpha   90.00
_cell.angle_beta   90.00
_cell.angle_gamma   90.00
#
_symmetry.space_group_name_H-M   'P 1'
#
loop_
_entity.id
_entity.type
_entity.pdbx_description
1 polymer ?
#
loop_
_entity_poly.entity_id
_entity_poly.type
_entity_poly.pdbx_seq_one_letter_code
_entity_poly.pdbx_strand_id
1 'polypeptide(L)'
;MTEDESIGLSQEPVNILFDPASISKKDIWEIDLIRILDILKKILEKSGEKDLRVAGMAALSSSLIYRMKVESIFALQKAAMEKKPLTQRTDLDIDLIDIPYRHESTYPVSLDELLTLLENLIGSIANPRSRRGNQMRFEPVEAPNFDEYFTSLENIIGKYEDLIVKK
;
A
#
# COMPACT_ATOMS: atom_id res chain seq x y z
N MET A 1 28.17 31.26 -34.93
CA MET A 1 28.46 30.12 -35.83
C MET A 1 29.57 29.31 -35.17
N THR A 2 29.46 27.98 -35.26
CA THR A 2 30.18 26.91 -34.50
C THR A 2 29.53 26.65 -33.14
N GLU A 3 28.96 25.50 -32.79
CA GLU A 3 29.34 24.10 -33.06
C GLU A 3 28.08 23.22 -33.24
N ASP A 4 27.68 22.94 -34.49
CA ASP A 4 26.91 21.73 -34.82
C ASP A 4 27.95 20.63 -35.10
N GLU A 5 28.76 20.29 -34.10
CA GLU A 5 29.58 19.10 -34.20
C GLU A 5 28.64 17.89 -34.26
N SER A 6 28.86 17.05 -35.27
CA SER A 6 28.10 15.85 -35.53
C SER A 6 28.10 14.95 -34.29
N ILE A 7 27.04 15.05 -33.48
CA ILE A 7 26.81 14.17 -32.33
C ILE A 7 26.56 12.77 -32.90
N GLY A 8 27.64 12.02 -33.09
CA GLY A 8 27.60 10.64 -33.52
C GLY A 8 27.16 9.73 -32.39
N LEU A 9 26.59 8.58 -32.74
CA LEU A 9 26.14 7.55 -31.78
C LEU A 9 27.24 7.06 -30.82
N SER A 10 28.52 7.24 -31.20
CA SER A 10 29.69 6.83 -30.43
C SER A 10 30.25 7.92 -29.50
N GLN A 11 29.63 9.10 -29.42
CA GLN A 11 30.08 10.16 -28.51
C GLN A 11 29.49 9.99 -27.10
N GLU A 12 30.28 10.36 -26.09
CA GLU A 12 29.78 10.58 -24.73
C GLU A 12 28.84 11.80 -24.76
N PRO A 13 27.61 11.73 -24.20
CA PRO A 13 27.14 10.78 -23.20
C PRO A 13 26.31 9.59 -23.74
N VAL A 14 26.06 9.49 -25.04
CA VAL A 14 25.17 8.47 -25.64
C VAL A 14 25.77 7.07 -25.60
N ASN A 15 27.10 6.96 -25.65
CA ASN A 15 27.83 5.69 -25.58
C ASN A 15 27.48 4.83 -24.35
N ILE A 16 27.07 5.45 -23.24
CA ILE A 16 26.62 4.78 -22.01
C ILE A 16 25.42 3.85 -22.28
N LEU A 17 24.58 4.16 -23.27
CA LEU A 17 23.45 3.32 -23.66
C LEU A 17 23.85 2.08 -24.46
N PHE A 18 25.11 1.96 -24.90
CA PHE A 18 25.57 0.82 -25.69
C PHE A 18 26.58 -0.05 -24.96
N ASP A 19 27.19 0.46 -23.89
CA ASP A 19 28.10 -0.30 -23.03
C ASP A 19 27.63 -0.36 -21.57
N PRO A 20 26.75 -1.30 -21.21
CA PRO A 20 26.30 -1.49 -19.84
C PRO A 20 27.43 -1.89 -18.87
N ALA A 21 28.52 -2.49 -19.34
CA ALA A 21 29.57 -3.01 -18.48
C ALA A 21 30.42 -1.89 -17.86
N SER A 22 30.59 -0.77 -18.57
CA SER A 22 31.32 0.40 -18.08
C SER A 22 30.58 1.20 -17.00
N ILE A 23 29.25 1.04 -16.89
CA ILE A 23 28.44 1.69 -15.84
C ILE A 23 28.77 1.18 -14.44
N SER A 24 29.26 -0.05 -14.28
CA SER A 24 29.66 -0.56 -12.94
C SER A 24 30.81 0.22 -12.31
N LYS A 25 31.63 0.91 -13.11
CA LYS A 25 32.77 1.71 -12.66
C LYS A 25 32.44 3.20 -12.47
N LYS A 26 31.30 3.66 -12.98
CA LYS A 26 30.86 5.06 -12.90
C LYS A 26 29.69 5.16 -11.92
N ASP A 27 29.59 6.27 -11.19
CA ASP A 27 28.48 6.45 -10.25
C ASP A 27 27.14 6.48 -10.99
N ILE A 28 26.34 5.41 -10.82
CA ILE A 28 25.04 5.20 -11.50
C ILE A 28 24.10 6.42 -11.33
N TRP A 29 24.25 7.13 -10.22
CA TRP A 29 23.48 8.31 -9.85
C TRP A 29 23.77 9.55 -10.71
N GLU A 30 24.99 9.68 -11.24
CA GLU A 30 25.38 10.81 -12.09
C GLU A 30 24.79 10.73 -13.50
N ILE A 31 24.23 9.58 -13.86
CA ILE A 31 23.70 9.34 -15.21
C ILE A 31 22.29 9.92 -15.33
N ASP A 32 22.17 11.02 -16.07
CA ASP A 32 20.88 11.59 -16.49
C ASP A 32 20.34 10.85 -17.72
N LEU A 33 19.60 9.77 -17.46
CA LEU A 33 19.05 8.89 -18.49
C LEU A 33 18.06 9.61 -19.42
N ILE A 34 17.28 10.55 -18.90
CA ILE A 34 16.25 11.27 -19.66
C ILE A 34 16.93 12.13 -20.72
N ARG A 35 17.92 12.92 -20.31
CA ARG A 35 18.69 13.77 -21.22
C ARG A 35 19.41 12.96 -22.29
N ILE A 36 20.00 11.82 -21.93
CA ILE A 36 20.70 10.96 -22.89
C ILE A 36 19.73 10.35 -23.91
N LEU A 37 18.55 9.88 -23.48
CA LEU A 37 17.52 9.36 -24.37
C LEU A 37 16.94 10.43 -25.29
N ASP A 38 16.78 11.67 -24.82
CA ASP A 38 16.35 12.80 -25.66
C ASP A 38 17.39 13.14 -26.73
N ILE A 39 18.68 13.10 -26.39
CA ILE A 39 19.77 13.28 -27.35
C ILE A 39 19.74 12.15 -28.39
N LEU A 40 19.61 10.89 -27.94
CA LEU A 40 19.50 9.74 -28.83
C LEU A 40 18.31 9.89 -29.80
N LYS A 41 17.14 10.30 -29.29
CA LYS A 41 15.94 10.55 -30.10
C LYS A 41 16.22 11.59 -31.20
N LYS A 42 16.85 12.71 -30.84
CA LYS A 42 17.22 13.76 -31.80
C LYS A 42 18.19 13.26 -32.87
N ILE A 43 19.14 12.40 -32.51
CA ILE A 43 20.09 11.78 -33.46
C ILE A 43 19.36 10.87 -34.43
N LEU A 44 18.46 9.99 -33.95
CA LEU A 44 17.67 9.11 -34.81
C LEU A 44 16.72 9.90 -35.73
N GLU A 45 16.13 11.00 -35.25
CA GLU A 45 15.29 11.87 -36.08
C GLU A 45 16.08 12.59 -37.18
N LYS A 46 17.31 13.02 -36.88
CA LYS A 46 18.22 13.63 -37.87
C LYS A 46 18.75 12.62 -38.90
N SER A 47 18.93 11.37 -38.50
CA SER A 47 19.46 10.30 -39.37
C SER A 47 18.45 9.82 -40.43
N GLY A 48 17.17 10.19 -40.32
CA GLY A 48 16.12 9.81 -41.28
C GLY A 48 15.66 8.35 -41.18
N GLU A 49 16.51 7.44 -40.71
CA GLU A 49 16.20 6.04 -40.46
C GLU A 49 16.06 5.75 -38.95
N LYS A 50 14.91 5.21 -38.56
CA LYS A 50 14.66 4.76 -37.18
C LYS A 50 15.23 3.36 -37.01
N ASP A 51 16.52 3.28 -36.75
CA ASP A 51 17.18 2.01 -36.46
C ASP A 51 16.61 1.37 -35.18
N LEU A 52 15.68 0.44 -35.35
CA LEU A 52 15.04 -0.32 -34.28
C LEU A 52 16.07 -1.10 -33.43
N ARG A 53 17.20 -1.48 -34.04
CA ARG A 53 18.31 -2.14 -33.33
C ARG A 53 18.94 -1.22 -32.28
N VAL A 54 19.25 0.01 -32.67
CA VAL A 54 19.83 1.03 -31.78
C VAL A 54 18.85 1.36 -30.65
N ALA A 55 17.56 1.52 -30.99
CA ALA A 55 16.51 1.73 -30.01
C ALA A 55 16.36 0.55 -29.03
N GLY A 56 16.46 -0.69 -29.52
CA GLY A 56 16.41 -1.89 -28.70
C GLY A 56 17.59 -2.01 -27.73
N MET A 57 18.80 -1.71 -28.19
CA MET A 57 20.00 -1.67 -27.34
C MET A 57 19.88 -0.58 -26.27
N ALA A 58 19.44 0.62 -26.67
CA ALA A 58 19.20 1.72 -25.75
C ALA A 58 18.09 1.41 -24.72
N ALA A 59 17.03 0.72 -25.12
CA ALA A 59 15.97 0.30 -24.20
C ALA A 59 16.47 -0.73 -23.18
N LEU A 60 17.24 -1.72 -23.63
CA LEU A 60 17.87 -2.72 -22.76
C LEU A 60 18.78 -2.04 -21.74
N SER A 61 19.76 -1.26 -22.19
CA SER A 61 20.70 -0.59 -21.30
C SER A 61 20.00 0.37 -20.34
N SER A 62 18.97 1.08 -20.80
CA SER A 62 18.13 1.94 -19.97
C SER A 62 17.43 1.15 -18.85
N SER A 63 16.84 0.01 -19.17
CA SER A 63 16.20 -0.86 -18.16
C SER A 63 17.20 -1.38 -17.14
N LEU A 64 18.42 -1.70 -17.57
CA LEU A 64 19.49 -2.17 -16.69
C LEU A 64 19.96 -1.05 -15.75
N ILE A 65 20.17 0.17 -16.28
CA ILE A 65 20.53 1.35 -15.49
C ILE A 65 19.43 1.64 -14.46
N TYR A 66 18.17 1.57 -14.85
CA TYR A 66 17.05 1.79 -13.94
C TYR A 66 17.00 0.73 -12.83
N ARG A 67 17.21 -0.55 -13.18
CA ARG A 67 17.31 -1.62 -12.18
C ARG A 67 18.42 -1.36 -11.17
N MET A 68 19.62 -0.98 -11.63
CA MET A 68 20.75 -0.64 -10.76
C MET A 68 20.44 0.55 -9.83
N LYS A 69 19.72 1.56 -10.32
CA LYS A 69 19.26 2.69 -9.48
C LYS A 69 18.28 2.24 -8.39
N VAL A 70 17.34 1.37 -8.72
CA VAL A 70 16.38 0.84 -7.75
C VAL A 70 17.08 -0.03 -6.71
N GLU A 71 17.96 -0.93 -7.15
CA GLU A 71 18.76 -1.79 -6.26
C GLU A 71 19.65 -0.96 -5.31
N SER A 72 20.24 0.14 -5.78
CA SER A 72 21.06 1.00 -4.92
C SER A 72 20.24 1.74 -3.86
N ILE A 73 19.00 2.14 -4.15
CA ILE A 73 18.06 2.68 -3.15
C ILE A 73 17.79 1.64 -2.05
N PHE A 74 17.50 0.40 -2.43
CA PHE A 74 17.25 -0.67 -1.46
C PHE A 74 18.50 -1.03 -0.66
N ALA A 75 19.68 -1.02 -1.28
CA ALA A 75 20.95 -1.23 -0.59
C ALA A 75 21.20 -0.12 0.46
N LEU A 76 20.93 1.15 0.12
CA LEU A 76 21.03 2.28 1.05
C LEU A 76 20.03 2.15 2.21
N GLN A 77 18.79 1.76 1.92
CA GLN A 77 17.76 1.53 2.95
C GLN A 77 18.20 0.41 3.90
N LYS A 78 18.68 -0.71 3.37
CA LYS A 78 19.17 -1.84 4.16
C LYS A 78 20.35 -1.42 5.04
N ALA A 79 21.32 -0.72 4.48
CA ALA A 79 22.46 -0.20 5.23
C ALA A 79 22.05 0.77 6.35
N ALA A 80 21.03 1.60 6.12
CA ALA A 80 20.47 2.49 7.15
C ALA A 80 19.74 1.71 8.25
N MET A 81 18.99 0.66 7.91
CA MET A 81 18.32 -0.21 8.88
C MET A 81 19.28 -1.04 9.71
N GLU A 82 20.40 -1.50 9.13
CA GLU A 82 21.46 -2.23 9.84
C GLU A 82 22.23 -1.31 10.81
N LYS A 83 22.45 -0.04 10.44
CA LYS A 83 23.10 0.95 11.31
C LYS A 83 22.19 1.53 12.39
N LYS A 84 20.88 1.27 12.34
CA LYS A 84 19.95 1.76 13.36
C LYS A 84 20.19 1.00 14.67
N PRO A 85 20.54 1.67 15.77
CA PRO A 85 20.82 0.99 17.04
C PRO A 85 19.58 0.23 17.51
N LEU A 86 19.78 -1.00 18.01
CA LEU A 86 18.72 -1.89 18.51
C LEU A 86 17.79 -1.21 19.54
N THR A 87 18.30 -0.22 20.27
CA THR A 87 17.56 0.59 21.25
C THR A 87 16.45 1.46 20.67
N GLN A 88 16.41 1.65 19.34
CA GLN A 88 15.39 2.45 18.65
C GLN A 88 14.42 1.59 17.83
N ARG A 89 14.49 0.26 17.99
CA ARG A 89 13.40 -0.67 17.65
C ARG A 89 12.48 -0.72 18.86
N THR A 90 11.78 0.37 19.15
CA THR A 90 10.57 0.24 19.94
C THR A 90 9.62 -0.56 19.06
N ASP A 91 9.24 -1.75 19.52
CA ASP A 91 8.05 -2.41 19.00
C ASP A 91 6.93 -1.39 19.17
N LEU A 92 6.60 -0.69 18.09
CA LEU A 92 5.45 0.18 18.06
C LEU A 92 4.30 -0.80 18.06
N ASP A 93 3.71 -1.01 19.24
CA ASP A 93 2.42 -1.64 19.39
C ASP A 93 1.43 -0.66 18.76
N ILE A 94 1.32 -0.73 17.43
CA ILE A 94 0.36 0.05 16.68
C ILE A 94 -0.97 -0.61 17.02
N ASP A 95 -1.67 -0.03 17.99
CA ASP A 95 -3.06 -0.37 18.27
C ASP A 95 -3.78 -0.39 16.93
N LEU A 96 -4.36 -1.54 16.59
CA LEU A 96 -5.10 -1.72 15.36
C LEU A 96 -6.25 -0.73 15.41
N ILE A 97 -6.11 0.40 14.69
CA ILE A 97 -7.17 1.38 14.58
C ILE A 97 -8.33 0.64 13.92
N ASP A 98 -9.38 0.36 14.67
CA ASP A 98 -10.60 -0.20 14.14
C ASP A 98 -11.08 0.74 13.03
N ILE A 99 -11.02 0.25 11.80
CA ILE A 99 -11.49 1.01 10.65
C ILE A 99 -12.96 1.31 10.93
N PRO A 100 -13.38 2.59 10.90
CA PRO A 100 -14.75 2.93 11.23
C PRO A 100 -15.69 2.15 10.33
N TYR A 101 -16.63 1.43 10.94
CA TYR A 101 -17.61 0.63 10.22
C TYR A 101 -18.37 1.52 9.24
N ARG A 102 -18.12 1.30 7.95
CA ARG A 102 -18.85 1.99 6.88
C ARG A 102 -20.13 1.19 6.62
N HIS A 103 -21.26 1.77 7.00
CA HIS A 103 -22.56 1.22 6.62
C HIS A 103 -22.79 1.48 5.12
N GLU A 104 -22.44 0.52 4.28
CA GLU A 104 -22.86 0.50 2.89
C GLU A 104 -24.19 -0.25 2.79
N SER A 105 -25.15 0.29 2.03
CA SER A 105 -26.41 -0.39 1.74
C SER A 105 -26.09 -1.71 1.04
N THR A 106 -26.25 -2.83 1.75
CA THR A 106 -25.85 -4.18 1.30
C THR A 106 -26.74 -4.73 0.17
N TYR A 107 -27.70 -3.94 -0.34
CA TYR A 107 -28.64 -4.35 -1.38
C TYR A 107 -28.78 -3.30 -2.47
N PRO A 108 -29.02 -3.71 -3.74
CA PRO A 108 -29.37 -2.79 -4.80
C PRO A 108 -30.73 -2.13 -4.50
N VAL A 109 -30.74 -0.81 -4.32
CA VAL A 109 -31.94 -0.01 -3.98
C VAL A 109 -32.48 0.69 -5.22
N SER A 110 -33.80 0.75 -5.37
CA SER A 110 -34.47 1.50 -6.44
C SER A 110 -34.69 2.98 -6.07
N LEU A 111 -34.87 3.85 -7.07
CA LEU A 111 -35.06 5.29 -6.83
C LEU A 111 -36.33 5.57 -6.02
N ASP A 112 -37.42 4.85 -6.29
CA ASP A 112 -38.69 5.01 -5.56
C ASP A 112 -38.55 4.60 -4.09
N GLU A 113 -37.76 3.58 -3.81
CA GLU A 113 -37.47 3.13 -2.44
C GLU A 113 -36.62 4.15 -1.68
N LEU A 114 -35.65 4.79 -2.35
CA LEU A 114 -34.89 5.90 -1.77
C LEU A 114 -35.77 7.10 -1.46
N LEU A 115 -36.69 7.45 -2.36
CA LEU A 115 -37.64 8.55 -2.16
C LEU A 115 -38.60 8.25 -1.01
N THR A 116 -39.07 7.02 -0.90
CA THR A 116 -39.96 6.57 0.19
C THR A 116 -39.22 6.59 1.53
N LEU A 117 -37.97 6.14 1.58
CA LEU A 117 -37.13 6.23 2.79
C LEU A 117 -36.86 7.67 3.18
N LEU A 118 -36.57 8.54 2.21
CA LEU A 118 -36.34 9.96 2.45
C LEU A 118 -37.59 10.65 3.00
N GLU A 119 -38.76 10.38 2.42
CA GLU A 119 -40.04 10.89 2.91
C GLU A 119 -40.32 10.45 4.35
N ASN A 120 -40.10 9.17 4.64
CA ASN A 120 -40.23 8.61 5.99
C ASN A 120 -39.23 9.24 6.98
N LEU A 121 -38.01 9.52 6.53
CA LEU A 121 -36.97 10.13 7.34
C LEU A 121 -37.32 11.60 7.63
N ILE A 122 -37.72 12.37 6.62
CA ILE A 122 -38.18 13.76 6.78
C ILE A 122 -39.40 13.82 7.68
N GLY A 123 -40.37 12.92 7.51
CA GLY A 123 -41.53 12.79 8.40
C GLY A 123 -41.13 12.50 9.85
N SER A 124 -40.09 11.67 10.04
CA SER A 124 -39.57 11.36 11.38
C SER A 124 -38.80 12.52 12.04
N ILE A 125 -38.10 13.35 11.25
CA ILE A 125 -37.41 14.56 11.75
C ILE A 125 -38.42 15.67 12.05
N ALA A 126 -39.44 15.83 11.20
CA ALA A 126 -40.46 16.86 11.34
C ALA A 126 -41.40 16.61 12.52
N ASN A 127 -41.63 15.35 12.92
CA ASN A 127 -42.42 15.01 14.10
C ASN A 127 -41.74 13.95 14.99
N PRO A 128 -40.71 14.33 15.78
CA PRO A 128 -39.92 13.40 16.58
C PRO A 128 -40.70 12.79 17.77
N ARG A 129 -41.90 13.31 18.08
CA ARG A 129 -42.71 12.87 19.23
C ARG A 129 -43.45 11.55 18.98
N SER A 130 -43.66 11.15 17.72
CA SER A 130 -44.35 9.89 17.39
C SER A 130 -43.51 8.64 17.66
N ARG A 131 -42.16 8.74 17.65
CA ARG A 131 -41.26 7.59 17.88
C ARG A 131 -40.90 7.33 19.35
N ARG A 132 -41.17 8.27 20.28
CA ARG A 132 -40.94 8.00 21.72
C ARG A 132 -41.87 6.91 22.29
N GLY A 133 -42.99 6.62 21.64
CA GLY A 133 -43.90 5.54 22.06
C GLY A 133 -43.44 4.13 21.68
N ASN A 134 -42.59 3.99 20.67
CA ASN A 134 -42.17 2.70 20.10
C ASN A 134 -40.67 2.44 20.24
N GLN A 135 -40.00 3.09 21.20
CA GLN A 135 -38.73 2.57 21.69
C GLN A 135 -39.02 1.17 22.25
N MET A 136 -38.52 0.14 21.58
CA MET A 136 -38.41 -1.21 22.14
C MET A 136 -37.79 -1.02 23.52
N ARG A 137 -38.61 -1.17 24.56
CA ARG A 137 -38.14 -1.18 25.93
C ARG A 137 -37.36 -2.47 26.05
N PHE A 138 -36.06 -2.41 25.80
CA PHE A 138 -35.17 -3.44 26.29
C PHE A 138 -35.31 -3.39 27.81
N GLU A 139 -35.92 -4.42 28.39
CA GLU A 139 -35.72 -4.66 29.81
C GLU A 139 -34.20 -4.76 30.02
N PRO A 140 -33.62 -4.04 30.99
CA PRO A 140 -32.23 -4.25 31.33
C PRO A 140 -32.06 -5.74 31.59
N VAL A 141 -31.24 -6.43 30.80
CA VAL A 141 -30.86 -7.79 31.12
C VAL A 141 -30.13 -7.68 32.45
N GLU A 142 -30.77 -8.14 33.53
CA GLU A 142 -30.13 -8.23 34.83
C GLU A 142 -28.83 -9.01 34.62
N ALA A 143 -27.72 -8.43 35.07
CA ALA A 143 -26.43 -9.10 34.98
C ALA A 143 -26.58 -10.47 35.67
N PRO A 144 -26.27 -11.59 34.97
CA PRO A 144 -26.41 -12.91 35.56
C PRO A 144 -25.64 -12.96 36.87
N ASN A 145 -26.26 -13.51 37.92
CA ASN A 145 -25.63 -13.61 39.23
C ASN A 145 -24.43 -14.57 39.14
N PHE A 146 -23.21 -14.00 39.14
CA PHE A 146 -21.98 -14.75 38.94
C PHE A 146 -21.74 -15.82 40.02
N ASP A 147 -22.30 -15.65 41.22
CA ASP A 147 -22.15 -16.61 42.33
C ASP A 147 -22.72 -18.00 41.96
N GLU A 148 -23.81 -18.03 41.20
CA GLU A 148 -24.43 -19.27 40.73
C GLU A 148 -23.54 -19.98 39.70
N TYR A 149 -22.89 -19.21 38.82
CA TYR A 149 -21.95 -19.72 37.84
C TYR A 149 -20.65 -20.23 38.48
N PHE A 150 -20.11 -19.54 39.48
CA PHE A 150 -18.92 -19.98 40.23
C PHE A 150 -19.16 -21.32 40.92
N THR A 151 -20.32 -21.49 41.56
CA THR A 151 -20.69 -22.75 42.22
C THR A 151 -20.81 -23.90 41.22
N SER A 152 -21.38 -23.63 40.04
CA SER A 152 -21.45 -24.63 38.96
C SER A 152 -20.07 -25.01 38.43
N LEU A 153 -19.17 -24.04 38.33
CA LEU A 153 -17.82 -24.19 37.81
C LEU A 153 -16.94 -24.96 38.80
N GLU A 154 -16.99 -24.65 40.09
CA GLU A 154 -16.28 -25.41 41.13
C GLU A 154 -16.72 -26.88 41.17
N ASN A 155 -18.02 -27.15 41.05
CA ASN A 155 -18.53 -28.52 40.96
C ASN A 155 -18.02 -29.25 39.71
N ILE A 156 -17.88 -28.56 38.59
CA ILE A 156 -17.32 -29.13 37.36
C ILE A 156 -15.82 -29.41 37.55
N ILE A 157 -15.07 -28.47 38.12
CA ILE A 157 -13.64 -28.64 38.41
C ILE A 157 -13.42 -29.82 39.35
N GLY A 158 -14.17 -29.92 40.44
CA GLY A 158 -14.05 -31.03 41.40
C GLY A 158 -14.30 -32.40 40.77
N LYS A 159 -15.28 -32.51 39.85
CA LYS A 159 -15.51 -33.75 39.08
C LYS A 159 -14.31 -34.15 38.22
N TYR A 160 -13.65 -33.18 37.58
CA TYR A 160 -12.46 -33.43 36.77
C TYR A 160 -11.22 -33.69 37.61
N GLU A 161 -11.09 -33.05 38.76
CA GLU A 161 -10.03 -33.32 39.74
C GLU A 161 -10.11 -34.76 40.27
N ASP A 162 -11.31 -35.22 40.65
CA ASP A 162 -11.54 -36.61 41.07
C ASP A 162 -11.17 -37.63 39.98
N LEU A 163 -11.42 -37.29 38.70
CA LEU A 163 -11.04 -38.12 37.56
C LEU A 163 -9.52 -38.17 37.33
N ILE A 164 -8.79 -37.10 37.69
CA ILE A 164 -7.33 -37.03 37.61
C ILE A 164 -6.68 -37.78 38.78
N VAL A 165 -7.26 -37.69 39.98
CA VAL A 165 -6.73 -38.32 41.21
C VAL A 165 -7.04 -39.82 41.29
N LYS A 166 -8.10 -40.31 40.61
CA LYS A 166 -8.43 -41.75 40.53
C LYS A 166 -7.64 -42.54 39.47
N LYS A 167 -6.55 -41.98 38.93
CA LYS A 167 -5.65 -42.68 38.00
C LYS A 167 -4.31 -42.99 38.65
#